data_AF-T0MSG5-F1
#
_entry.id   AF-T0MSG5-F1
#
_cell.length_a   1.000
_cell.length_b   1.000
_cell.length_c   1.000
_cell.angle_alpha   90.00
_cell.angle_beta   90.00
_cell.angle_gamma   90.00
#
_symmetry.space_group_name_H-M   'P 1'
#
loop_
_entity.id
_entity.type
_entity.pdbx_description
1 polymer ?
#
loop_
_entity_poly.entity_id
_entity_poly.type
_entity_poly.pdbx_seq_one_letter_code
_entity_poly.pdbx_strand_id
1 'polypeptide(L)'
;MKSSAISNKNIFSSSEAKKIELLENRELLEFISHYTDLMEPSSVFIVTDSEEDYELIRKKSLEYGEERPLASPNHTYHFDNYYDQARDKENTKVLTPNGEKLPFINTMERNAGIRDIEGLMKGIMRGRTMLIGFFSLGSRDSKLSLKAVQITDSYYVMHSEMMLYRTDYQFFVEHPDAEFLKFVHSQGEVDDRKVSKNLKDRRIYFDLHGNSALSVNTQYAGNTVGLKKMAFRITIARALNEGWLSEHMFLMGVNGKDGRVSYMTGSFPFGLREDINLHCAFRKTCWR
;
A
#
# COMPACT_ATOMS: atom_id res chain seq x y z
N MET A 1 7.58 -16.53 25.90
CA MET A 1 8.30 -17.03 24.71
C MET A 1 8.20 -15.96 23.62
N LYS A 2 9.03 -14.92 23.70
CA LYS A 2 9.12 -13.85 22.69
C LYS A 2 10.25 -14.22 21.71
N SER A 3 10.09 -13.95 20.41
CA SER A 3 11.13 -14.03 19.35
C SER A 3 11.41 -15.40 18.68
N SER A 4 10.40 -16.12 18.17
CA SER A 4 10.64 -17.24 17.22
C SER A 4 9.96 -17.11 15.85
N ALA A 5 9.26 -16.01 15.56
CA ALA A 5 8.54 -15.87 14.30
C ALA A 5 9.50 -15.65 13.11
N ILE A 6 10.46 -14.72 13.21
CA ILE A 6 11.34 -14.35 12.10
C ILE A 6 12.53 -15.31 12.01
N SER A 7 12.57 -16.08 10.92
CA SER A 7 13.54 -17.18 10.76
C SER A 7 14.95 -16.69 10.41
N ASN A 8 15.08 -15.65 9.57
CA ASN A 8 16.38 -15.10 9.17
C ASN A 8 16.64 -13.73 9.79
N LYS A 9 17.36 -13.69 10.91
CA LYS A 9 17.71 -12.44 11.60
C LYS A 9 18.86 -11.65 10.94
N ASN A 10 19.62 -12.27 10.02
CA ASN A 10 20.83 -11.65 9.45
C ASN A 10 20.53 -10.56 8.41
N ILE A 11 19.31 -10.50 7.89
CA ILE A 11 18.85 -9.45 6.95
C ILE A 11 18.47 -8.14 7.66
N PHE A 12 18.39 -8.16 9.00
CA PHE A 12 18.11 -6.99 9.80
C PHE A 12 19.42 -6.41 10.33
N SER A 13 19.63 -5.11 10.13
CA SER A 13 20.68 -4.41 10.86
C SER A 13 20.32 -4.38 12.37
N SER A 14 21.28 -4.04 13.23
CA SER A 14 21.01 -3.92 14.67
C SER A 14 19.95 -2.86 15.00
N SER A 15 19.75 -1.83 14.17
CA SER A 15 18.67 -0.85 14.36
C SER A 15 17.31 -1.43 13.97
N GLU A 16 17.24 -2.12 12.83
CA GLU A 16 15.99 -2.67 12.31
C GLU A 16 15.50 -3.85 13.14
N ALA A 17 16.42 -4.66 13.68
CA ALA A 17 16.10 -5.73 14.61
C ALA A 17 15.42 -5.19 15.88
N LYS A 18 15.90 -4.07 16.43
CA LYS A 18 15.28 -3.42 17.61
C LYS A 18 13.88 -2.92 17.32
N LYS A 19 13.64 -2.35 16.13
CA LYS A 19 12.29 -1.92 15.72
C LYS A 19 11.34 -3.13 15.72
N ILE A 20 11.74 -4.22 15.06
CA ILE A 20 10.96 -5.46 15.06
C ILE A 20 10.72 -6.04 16.46
N GLU A 21 11.71 -5.98 17.36
CA GLU A 21 11.58 -6.49 18.74
C GLU A 21 10.54 -5.74 19.58
N LEU A 22 10.22 -4.49 19.23
CA LEU A 22 9.17 -3.70 19.88
C LEU A 22 7.76 -4.11 19.44
N LEU A 23 7.62 -4.80 18.30
CA LEU A 23 6.33 -5.27 17.81
C LEU A 23 5.95 -6.57 18.54
N GLU A 24 4.78 -6.56 19.18
CA GLU A 24 4.28 -7.72 19.93
C GLU A 24 3.11 -8.43 19.24
N ASN A 25 2.56 -7.84 18.17
CA ASN A 25 1.47 -8.44 17.40
C ASN A 25 1.95 -9.70 16.66
N ARG A 26 1.40 -10.85 17.07
CA ARG A 26 1.81 -12.16 16.54
C ARG A 26 1.45 -12.34 15.07
N GLU A 27 0.25 -11.93 14.65
CA GLU A 27 -0.18 -12.04 13.27
C GLU A 27 0.70 -11.19 12.35
N LEU A 28 1.08 -10.00 12.81
CA LEU A 28 2.02 -9.13 12.11
C LEU A 28 3.41 -9.75 11.96
N LEU A 29 3.96 -10.32 13.04
CA LEU A 29 5.27 -10.96 12.98
C LEU A 29 5.28 -12.20 12.10
N GLU A 30 4.21 -13.01 12.12
CA GLU A 30 4.04 -14.16 11.21
C GLU A 30 3.90 -13.69 9.75
N PHE A 31 3.15 -12.61 9.50
CA PHE A 31 3.02 -12.00 8.18
C PHE A 31 4.37 -11.50 7.64
N ILE A 32 5.12 -10.76 8.46
CA ILE A 32 6.46 -10.27 8.09
C ILE A 32 7.39 -11.45 7.82
N SER A 33 7.45 -12.44 8.71
CA SER A 33 8.35 -13.58 8.53
C SER A 33 8.02 -14.37 7.27
N HIS A 34 6.74 -14.63 7.01
CA HIS A 34 6.32 -15.39 5.83
C HIS A 34 6.85 -14.74 4.54
N TYR A 35 6.71 -13.42 4.41
CA TYR A 35 7.16 -12.73 3.19
C TYR A 35 8.66 -12.47 3.15
N THR A 36 9.34 -12.26 4.29
CA THR A 36 10.81 -12.22 4.29
C THR A 36 11.40 -13.56 3.86
N ASP A 37 10.82 -14.67 4.29
CA ASP A 37 11.29 -16.02 3.95
C ASP A 37 10.98 -16.38 2.51
N LEU A 38 9.77 -16.03 2.04
CA LEU A 38 9.35 -16.25 0.67
C LEU A 38 10.19 -15.44 -0.33
N MET A 39 10.39 -14.15 -0.09
CA MET A 39 10.98 -13.24 -1.08
C MET A 39 12.51 -13.14 -1.01
N GLU A 40 13.12 -13.63 0.07
CA GLU A 40 14.57 -13.68 0.29
C GLU A 40 15.30 -12.34 0.05
N PRO A 41 14.90 -11.24 0.71
CA PRO A 41 15.56 -9.95 0.54
C PRO A 41 17.00 -9.98 1.09
N SER A 42 17.89 -9.14 0.55
CA SER A 42 19.25 -9.00 1.10
C SER A 42 19.29 -8.21 2.40
N SER A 43 18.32 -7.33 2.59
CA SER A 43 18.17 -6.49 3.78
C SER A 43 16.71 -6.11 3.98
N VAL A 44 16.33 -5.81 5.22
CA VAL A 44 15.01 -5.28 5.56
C VAL A 44 15.17 -3.88 6.15
N PHE A 45 14.26 -2.97 5.80
CA PHE A 45 14.16 -1.64 6.37
C PHE A 45 12.72 -1.39 6.85
N ILE A 46 12.59 -1.08 8.14
CA ILE A 46 11.33 -0.78 8.81
C ILE A 46 11.12 0.72 8.79
N VAL A 47 10.08 1.15 8.07
CA VAL A 47 9.69 2.55 7.95
C VAL A 47 8.84 2.92 9.16
N THR A 48 9.36 3.82 10.00
CA THR A 48 8.70 4.30 11.21
C THR A 48 8.01 5.65 10.98
N ASP A 49 7.59 6.31 12.07
CA ASP A 49 6.96 7.63 12.05
C ASP A 49 7.97 8.79 11.97
N SER A 50 9.27 8.47 11.86
CA SER A 50 10.35 9.45 11.90
C SER A 50 10.49 10.20 10.57
N GLU A 51 10.88 11.47 10.66
CA GLU A 51 11.19 12.29 9.48
C GLU A 51 12.47 11.78 8.80
N GLU A 52 13.40 11.20 9.57
CA GLU A 52 14.62 10.59 9.04
C GLU A 52 14.34 9.42 8.11
N ASP A 53 13.36 8.57 8.44
CA ASP A 53 12.95 7.47 7.58
C ASP A 53 12.29 8.00 6.30
N TYR A 54 11.46 9.06 6.40
CA TYR A 54 10.87 9.74 5.24
C TYR A 54 11.92 10.28 4.27
N GLU A 55 12.86 11.07 4.78
CA GLU A 55 13.93 11.64 3.95
C GLU A 55 14.87 10.55 3.41
N LEU A 56 15.12 9.47 4.15
CA LEU A 56 15.89 8.33 3.64
C LEU A 56 15.18 7.68 2.44
N ILE A 57 13.89 7.36 2.58
CA ILE A 57 13.10 6.74 1.51
C ILE A 57 13.09 7.63 0.25
N ARG A 58 12.84 8.92 0.42
CA ARG A 58 12.87 9.92 -0.65
C ARG A 58 14.25 10.04 -1.31
N LYS A 59 15.32 10.05 -0.52
CA LYS A 59 16.68 10.09 -1.05
C LYS A 59 17.00 8.82 -1.82
N LYS A 60 16.61 7.65 -1.29
CA LYS A 60 16.84 6.36 -1.93
C LYS A 60 16.06 6.21 -3.23
N SER A 61 14.82 6.69 -3.34
CA SER A 61 14.08 6.66 -4.61
C SER A 61 14.84 7.39 -5.73
N LEU A 62 15.50 8.51 -5.42
CA LEU A 62 16.39 9.24 -6.33
C LEU A 62 17.71 8.50 -6.59
N GLU A 63 18.40 8.00 -5.56
CA GLU A 63 19.69 7.29 -5.69
C GLU A 63 19.56 6.02 -6.55
N TYR A 64 18.47 5.27 -6.40
CA TYR A 64 18.19 4.07 -7.20
C TYR A 64 17.66 4.39 -8.61
N GLY A 65 17.35 5.66 -8.89
CA GLY A 65 16.83 6.13 -10.17
C GLY A 65 15.38 5.73 -10.44
N GLU A 66 14.65 5.31 -9.41
CA GLU A 66 13.20 5.09 -9.50
C GLU A 66 12.49 6.44 -9.68
N GLU A 67 12.93 7.47 -8.96
CA GLU A 67 12.48 8.84 -9.15
C GLU A 67 13.58 9.72 -9.75
N ARG A 68 13.17 10.82 -10.37
CA ARG A 68 14.07 11.85 -10.90
C ARG A 68 13.58 13.24 -10.49
N PRO A 69 14.50 14.20 -10.23
CA PRO A 69 14.11 15.53 -9.81
C PRO A 69 13.49 16.33 -10.96
N LEU A 70 12.55 17.22 -10.62
CA LEU A 70 12.06 18.29 -11.50
C LEU A 70 12.79 19.60 -11.22
N ALA A 71 12.59 20.59 -12.08
CA ALA A 71 13.12 21.94 -11.87
C ALA A 71 12.56 22.61 -10.59
N SER A 72 11.35 22.23 -10.17
CA SER A 72 10.76 22.68 -8.92
C SER A 72 11.41 21.96 -7.73
N PRO A 73 11.89 22.71 -6.71
CA PRO A 73 12.46 22.10 -5.52
C PRO A 73 11.48 21.12 -4.88
N ASN A 74 12.03 20.00 -4.41
CA ASN A 74 11.30 18.91 -3.76
C ASN A 74 10.26 18.17 -4.60
N HIS A 75 10.17 18.46 -5.90
CA HIS A 75 9.28 17.73 -6.80
C HIS A 75 10.07 16.70 -7.58
N THR A 76 9.52 15.50 -7.70
CA THR A 76 10.09 14.40 -8.47
C THR A 76 9.09 13.87 -9.47
N TYR A 77 9.57 13.07 -10.42
CA TYR A 77 8.74 12.28 -11.32
C TYR A 77 9.23 10.84 -11.37
N HIS A 78 8.30 9.93 -11.57
CA HIS A 78 8.52 8.51 -11.87
C HIS A 78 7.88 8.21 -13.23
N PHE A 79 8.49 7.30 -13.99
CA PHE A 79 7.85 6.76 -15.19
C PHE A 79 7.64 5.28 -14.99
N ASP A 80 6.39 4.82 -15.13
CA ASP A 80 6.10 3.41 -15.23
C ASP A 80 6.55 2.84 -16.59
N ASN A 81 6.55 1.51 -16.71
CA ASN A 81 6.76 0.86 -18.01
C ASN A 81 5.66 1.26 -19.01
N TYR A 82 5.97 1.43 -20.30
CA TYR A 82 5.01 1.76 -21.36
C TYR A 82 3.78 0.83 -21.41
N TYR A 83 3.92 -0.43 -21.00
CA TYR A 83 2.81 -1.40 -20.97
C TYR A 83 2.23 -1.62 -19.56
N ASP A 84 2.62 -0.78 -18.59
CA ASP A 84 2.14 -0.73 -17.22
C ASP A 84 1.64 0.67 -16.86
N GLN A 85 0.75 1.24 -17.69
CA GLN A 85 0.26 2.63 -17.56
C GLN A 85 -1.18 2.74 -17.05
N ALA A 86 -1.82 1.60 -16.76
CA ALA A 86 -3.23 1.54 -16.40
C ALA A 86 -3.54 0.27 -15.61
N ARG A 87 -4.79 0.17 -15.15
CA ARG A 87 -5.30 -1.07 -14.53
C ARG A 87 -5.25 -2.21 -15.54
N ASP A 88 -4.53 -3.27 -15.19
CA ASP A 88 -4.52 -4.52 -15.93
C ASP A 88 -5.75 -5.36 -15.55
N LYS A 89 -6.82 -5.26 -16.33
CA LYS A 89 -8.06 -5.99 -16.06
C LYS A 89 -7.87 -7.51 -16.11
N GLU A 90 -7.02 -8.01 -17.01
CA GLU A 90 -6.85 -9.45 -17.23
C GLU A 90 -6.13 -10.11 -16.06
N ASN A 91 -5.05 -9.48 -15.58
CA ASN A 91 -4.25 -10.01 -14.47
C ASN A 91 -4.72 -9.53 -13.09
N THR A 92 -5.75 -8.68 -13.03
CA THR A 92 -6.41 -8.31 -11.78
C THR A 92 -7.49 -9.32 -11.42
N LYS A 93 -7.39 -10.00 -10.27
CA LYS A 93 -8.39 -10.98 -9.82
C LYS A 93 -8.78 -10.80 -8.36
N VAL A 94 -10.03 -11.12 -8.03
CA VAL A 94 -10.52 -11.26 -6.66
C VAL A 94 -10.49 -12.74 -6.29
N LEU A 95 -9.83 -13.04 -5.19
CA LEU A 95 -9.68 -14.37 -4.64
C LEU A 95 -10.92 -14.71 -3.80
N THR A 96 -11.58 -15.80 -4.17
CA THR A 96 -12.83 -16.28 -3.58
C THR A 96 -12.61 -17.65 -2.95
N PRO A 97 -13.27 -18.01 -1.83
CA PRO A 97 -12.96 -19.22 -1.09
C PRO A 97 -12.99 -20.50 -1.93
N ASN A 98 -13.94 -20.61 -2.86
CA ASN A 98 -14.14 -21.82 -3.67
C ASN A 98 -14.11 -21.54 -5.18
N GLY A 99 -13.62 -20.37 -5.61
CA GLY A 99 -13.57 -20.00 -7.03
C GLY A 99 -14.91 -19.51 -7.58
N GLU A 100 -15.78 -18.97 -6.73
CA GLU A 100 -17.06 -18.41 -7.09
C GLU A 100 -16.91 -17.27 -8.11
N LYS A 101 -17.73 -17.29 -9.16
CA LYS A 101 -17.73 -16.24 -10.17
C LYS A 101 -18.58 -15.06 -9.73
N LEU A 102 -17.95 -13.89 -9.59
CA LEU A 102 -18.64 -12.64 -9.34
C LEU A 102 -18.91 -11.90 -10.67
N PRO A 103 -20.11 -11.32 -10.87
CA PRO A 103 -20.39 -10.52 -12.05
C PRO A 103 -19.40 -9.36 -12.20
N PHE A 104 -18.99 -9.07 -13.44
CA PHE A 104 -18.13 -7.93 -13.81
C PHE A 104 -16.72 -7.91 -13.20
N ILE A 105 -16.32 -8.94 -12.44
CA ILE A 105 -15.02 -9.02 -11.77
C ILE A 105 -14.38 -10.37 -12.10
N ASN A 106 -13.10 -10.37 -12.44
CA ASN A 106 -12.33 -11.58 -12.63
C ASN A 106 -12.06 -12.23 -11.27
N THR A 107 -12.31 -13.53 -11.17
CA THR A 107 -12.25 -14.29 -9.92
C THR A 107 -11.36 -15.52 -10.07
N MET A 108 -10.83 -15.99 -8.94
CA MET A 108 -10.01 -17.19 -8.84
C MET A 108 -10.22 -17.83 -7.47
N GLU A 109 -10.03 -19.14 -7.38
CA GLU A 109 -10.01 -19.83 -6.07
C GLU A 109 -8.84 -19.32 -5.24
N ARG A 110 -9.09 -19.06 -3.96
CA ARG A 110 -8.17 -18.34 -3.08
C ARG A 110 -6.82 -19.03 -2.95
N ASN A 111 -6.79 -20.32 -2.61
CA ASN A 111 -5.53 -21.02 -2.40
C ASN A 111 -4.73 -21.17 -3.70
N ALA A 112 -5.40 -21.38 -4.84
CA ALA A 112 -4.78 -21.39 -6.16
C ALA A 112 -4.19 -20.04 -6.52
N GLY A 113 -4.90 -18.94 -6.25
CA GLY A 113 -4.44 -17.58 -6.49
C GLY A 113 -3.24 -17.20 -5.62
N ILE A 114 -3.27 -17.54 -4.34
CA ILE A 114 -2.12 -17.34 -3.44
C ILE A 114 -0.91 -18.14 -3.91
N ARG A 115 -1.07 -19.44 -4.24
CA ARG A 115 0.02 -20.26 -4.80
C ARG A 115 0.59 -19.70 -6.10
N ASP A 116 -0.26 -19.19 -7.00
CA ASP A 116 0.15 -18.60 -8.28
C ASP A 116 1.03 -17.37 -8.06
N ILE A 117 0.57 -16.39 -7.26
CA ILE A 117 1.31 -15.15 -7.06
C ILE A 117 2.54 -15.33 -6.15
N GLU A 118 2.45 -16.12 -5.09
CA GLU A 118 3.59 -16.41 -4.21
C GLU A 118 4.68 -17.21 -4.95
N GLY A 119 4.28 -18.07 -5.89
CA GLY A 119 5.21 -18.75 -6.78
C GLY A 119 6.09 -17.78 -7.59
N LEU A 120 5.53 -16.64 -8.00
CA LEU A 120 6.26 -15.58 -8.70
C LEU A 120 7.10 -14.72 -7.74
N MET A 121 6.68 -14.56 -6.49
CA MET A 121 7.39 -13.77 -5.47
C MET A 121 8.56 -14.53 -4.83
N LYS A 122 8.67 -15.84 -5.03
CA LYS A 122 9.72 -16.65 -4.41
C LYS A 122 11.13 -16.18 -4.81
N GLY A 123 11.91 -15.76 -3.82
CA GLY A 123 13.27 -15.24 -4.02
C GLY A 123 13.34 -13.95 -4.83
N ILE A 124 12.22 -13.26 -5.06
CA ILE A 124 12.16 -12.13 -5.98
C ILE A 124 12.99 -10.95 -5.47
N MET A 125 13.16 -10.78 -4.16
CA MET A 125 13.88 -9.65 -3.57
C MET A 125 15.37 -9.92 -3.32
N ARG A 126 15.94 -11.02 -3.83
CA ARG A 126 17.38 -11.29 -3.72
C ARG A 126 18.20 -10.10 -4.21
N GLY A 127 19.13 -9.63 -3.37
CA GLY A 127 19.99 -8.47 -3.67
C GLY A 127 19.27 -7.12 -3.55
N ARG A 128 18.04 -7.08 -3.03
CA ARG A 128 17.24 -5.87 -2.83
C ARG A 128 16.80 -5.72 -1.38
N THR A 129 16.56 -4.48 -0.98
CA THR A 129 15.99 -4.16 0.33
C THR A 129 14.48 -4.34 0.30
N MET A 130 13.94 -5.10 1.25
CA MET A 130 12.52 -5.12 1.56
C MET A 130 12.18 -3.95 2.48
N LEU A 131 11.22 -3.12 2.09
CA LEU A 131 10.68 -2.02 2.86
C LEU A 131 9.37 -2.45 3.49
N ILE A 132 9.22 -2.22 4.79
CA ILE A 132 7.99 -2.53 5.54
C ILE A 132 7.47 -1.24 6.15
N GLY A 133 6.35 -0.75 5.65
CA GLY A 133 5.69 0.47 6.10
C GLY A 133 4.41 0.19 6.85
N PHE A 134 4.14 1.03 7.85
CA PHE A 134 3.00 0.95 8.75
C PHE A 134 2.18 2.22 8.58
N PHE A 135 0.88 2.10 8.36
CA PHE A 135 0.06 3.23 7.95
C PHE A 135 -1.31 3.25 8.62
N SER A 136 -1.88 4.45 8.71
CA SER A 136 -3.26 4.68 9.13
C SER A 136 -4.08 5.21 7.95
N LEU A 137 -5.07 4.44 7.51
CA LEU A 137 -6.11 4.89 6.59
C LEU A 137 -7.15 5.69 7.37
N GLY A 138 -6.89 7.00 7.48
CA GLY A 138 -7.69 7.94 8.27
C GLY A 138 -6.83 8.76 9.23
N SER A 139 -7.46 9.41 10.21
CA SER A 139 -6.75 10.11 11.29
C SER A 139 -6.20 9.09 12.29
N ARG A 140 -4.96 9.26 12.79
CA ARG A 140 -4.33 8.27 13.69
C ARG A 140 -5.20 7.94 14.91
N ASP A 141 -5.84 8.95 15.48
CA ASP A 141 -6.64 8.87 16.72
C ASP A 141 -8.12 8.50 16.50
N SER A 142 -8.56 8.32 15.25
CA SER A 142 -9.95 7.96 14.97
C SER A 142 -10.16 6.47 15.19
N LYS A 143 -11.23 6.13 15.93
CA LYS A 143 -11.70 4.74 16.10
C LYS A 143 -12.17 4.10 14.78
N LEU A 144 -12.44 4.91 13.76
CA LEU A 144 -12.86 4.45 12.43
C LEU A 144 -11.68 4.25 11.48
N SER A 145 -10.46 4.57 11.92
CA SER A 145 -9.28 4.39 11.07
C SER A 145 -8.91 2.93 10.96
N LEU A 146 -8.63 2.51 9.74
CA LEU A 146 -8.10 1.19 9.48
C LEU A 146 -6.58 1.27 9.45
N LYS A 147 -5.91 0.32 10.10
CA LYS A 147 -4.45 0.22 10.05
C LYS A 147 -4.04 -0.66 8.89
N ALA A 148 -2.86 -0.41 8.36
CA ALA A 148 -2.35 -1.12 7.19
C ALA A 148 -0.84 -1.32 7.30
N VAL A 149 -0.38 -2.45 6.78
CA VAL A 149 1.05 -2.74 6.61
C VAL A 149 1.31 -3.02 5.15
N GLN A 150 2.32 -2.38 4.59
CA GLN A 150 2.75 -2.59 3.22
C GLN A 150 4.20 -3.04 3.13
N ILE A 151 4.40 -4.16 2.43
CA ILE A 151 5.71 -4.71 2.06
C ILE A 151 5.99 -4.38 0.60
N THR A 152 7.16 -3.82 0.29
CA THR A 152 7.58 -3.48 -1.08
C THR A 152 9.10 -3.44 -1.21
N ASP A 153 9.64 -3.70 -2.40
CA ASP A 153 11.04 -3.51 -2.78
C ASP A 153 11.27 -2.27 -3.66
N SER A 154 10.24 -1.43 -3.81
CA SER A 154 10.32 -0.14 -4.52
C SER A 154 10.26 1.02 -3.54
N TYR A 155 11.29 1.87 -3.61
CA TYR A 155 11.37 3.11 -2.85
C TYR A 155 10.38 4.16 -3.37
N TYR A 156 10.10 4.20 -4.67
CA TYR A 156 9.04 5.03 -5.27
C TYR A 156 7.66 4.69 -4.69
N VAL A 157 7.33 3.40 -4.61
CA VAL A 157 6.04 2.96 -4.04
C VAL A 157 5.94 3.35 -2.56
N MET A 158 6.99 3.10 -1.78
CA MET A 158 7.01 3.48 -0.37
C MET A 158 6.93 5.00 -0.17
N HIS A 159 7.67 5.78 -0.96
CA HIS A 159 7.62 7.24 -0.93
C HIS A 159 6.21 7.76 -1.26
N SER A 160 5.57 7.19 -2.29
CA SER A 160 4.20 7.52 -2.68
C SER A 160 3.18 7.23 -1.57
N GLU A 161 3.34 6.11 -0.85
CA GLU A 161 2.52 5.80 0.32
C GLU A 161 2.70 6.83 1.43
N MET A 162 3.95 7.15 1.80
CA MET A 162 4.26 8.11 2.86
C MET A 162 3.80 9.54 2.53
N MET A 163 3.74 9.91 1.25
CA MET A 163 3.20 11.19 0.80
C MET A 163 1.67 11.26 0.91
N LEU A 164 0.97 10.15 0.69
CA LEU A 164 -0.49 10.10 0.61
C LEU A 164 -1.14 9.74 1.95
N TYR A 165 -0.44 8.99 2.79
CA TYR A 165 -0.97 8.40 4.01
C TYR A 165 -0.05 8.64 5.19
N ARG A 166 -0.65 8.66 6.38
CA ARG A 166 0.11 8.84 7.63
C ARG A 166 0.79 7.53 7.96
N THR A 167 2.10 7.55 8.13
CA THR A 167 2.82 6.47 8.82
C THR A 167 2.22 6.28 10.22
N ASP A 168 2.24 5.07 10.77
CA ASP A 168 1.70 4.83 12.11
C ASP A 168 2.37 3.65 12.84
N TYR A 169 3.69 3.57 12.76
CA TYR A 169 4.47 2.48 13.35
C TYR A 169 4.29 2.40 14.87
N GLN A 170 4.30 3.54 15.57
CA GLN A 170 4.15 3.59 17.02
C GLN A 170 2.82 2.98 17.49
N PHE A 171 1.74 3.13 16.70
CA PHE A 171 0.47 2.49 17.01
C PHE A 171 0.60 0.96 17.11
N PHE A 172 1.34 0.33 16.20
CA PHE A 172 1.56 -1.13 16.20
C PHE A 172 2.46 -1.61 17.34
N VAL A 173 3.35 -0.74 17.86
CA VAL A 173 4.12 -1.01 19.08
C VAL A 173 3.22 -1.00 20.31
N GLU A 174 2.29 -0.04 20.38
CA GLU A 174 1.41 0.16 21.54
C GLU A 174 0.21 -0.78 21.56
N HIS A 175 -0.21 -1.29 20.41
CA HIS A 175 -1.43 -2.10 20.24
C HIS A 175 -1.12 -3.49 19.68
N PRO A 176 -0.71 -4.45 20.52
CA PRO A 176 -0.35 -5.81 20.10
C PRO A 176 -1.50 -6.58 19.45
N ASP A 177 -2.74 -6.19 19.68
CA ASP A 177 -3.94 -6.83 19.13
C ASP A 177 -4.53 -6.07 17.93
N ALA A 178 -3.81 -5.08 17.38
CA ALA A 178 -4.28 -4.30 16.26
C ALA A 178 -4.60 -5.18 15.03
N GLU A 179 -5.81 -5.05 14.49
CA GLU A 179 -6.12 -5.55 13.14
C GLU A 179 -5.52 -4.63 12.08
N PHE A 180 -5.08 -5.22 10.96
CA PHE A 180 -4.49 -4.46 9.87
C PHE A 180 -4.78 -5.07 8.51
N LEU A 181 -4.86 -4.19 7.51
CA LEU A 181 -4.88 -4.55 6.09
C LEU A 181 -3.46 -4.92 5.64
N LYS A 182 -3.35 -5.93 4.78
CA LYS A 182 -2.05 -6.47 4.33
C LYS A 182 -1.82 -6.14 2.86
N PHE A 183 -0.79 -5.37 2.56
CA PHE A 183 -0.39 -5.05 1.19
C PHE A 183 0.97 -5.63 0.91
N VAL A 184 1.09 -6.45 -0.13
CA VAL A 184 2.33 -7.11 -0.50
C VAL A 184 2.63 -6.80 -1.94
N HIS A 185 3.78 -6.20 -2.18
CA HIS A 185 4.19 -5.74 -3.49
C HIS A 185 5.63 -6.14 -3.78
N SER A 186 5.91 -6.49 -5.03
CA SER A 186 7.26 -6.43 -5.58
C SER A 186 7.23 -5.88 -7.00
N GLN A 187 8.11 -4.92 -7.29
CA GLN A 187 8.28 -4.43 -8.66
C GLN A 187 8.91 -5.48 -9.58
N GLY A 188 9.44 -6.58 -9.02
CA GLY A 188 10.12 -7.62 -9.77
C GLY A 188 11.42 -7.12 -10.41
N GLU A 189 11.98 -7.89 -11.34
CA GLU A 189 13.16 -7.44 -12.09
C GLU A 189 12.84 -6.16 -12.86
N VAL A 190 13.73 -5.18 -12.79
CA VAL A 190 13.61 -3.91 -13.51
C VAL A 190 14.63 -3.81 -14.65
N ASP A 191 14.29 -3.09 -15.71
CA ASP A 191 15.20 -2.81 -16.82
C ASP A 191 16.12 -1.59 -16.52
N ASP A 192 16.92 -1.20 -17.51
CA ASP A 192 17.86 -0.07 -17.40
C ASP A 192 17.18 1.28 -17.10
N ARG A 193 15.88 1.41 -17.41
CA ARG A 193 15.09 2.60 -17.14
C ARG A 193 14.48 2.60 -15.74
N LYS A 194 14.75 1.55 -14.95
CA LYS A 194 14.22 1.28 -13.60
C LYS A 194 12.72 0.98 -13.59
N VAL A 195 12.22 0.40 -14.68
CA VAL A 195 10.83 -0.03 -14.78
C VAL A 195 10.69 -1.55 -14.82
N SER A 196 9.56 -2.07 -14.32
CA SER A 196 9.24 -3.50 -14.25
C SER A 196 9.41 -4.15 -15.62
N LYS A 197 10.19 -5.24 -15.67
CA LYS A 197 10.57 -5.93 -16.91
C LYS A 197 9.62 -7.07 -17.25
N ASN A 198 9.23 -7.86 -16.26
CA ASN A 198 8.54 -9.14 -16.45
C ASN A 198 7.01 -9.00 -16.52
N LEU A 199 6.52 -8.12 -17.39
CA LEU A 199 5.10 -7.73 -17.45
C LEU A 199 4.13 -8.87 -17.80
N LYS A 200 4.60 -9.91 -18.48
CA LYS A 200 3.80 -11.11 -18.79
C LYS A 200 3.40 -11.89 -17.52
N ASP A 201 4.22 -11.78 -16.48
CA ASP A 201 4.03 -12.43 -15.18
C ASP A 201 3.47 -11.44 -14.15
N ARG A 202 2.91 -10.31 -14.61
CA ARG A 202 2.24 -9.36 -13.73
C ARG A 202 0.99 -9.98 -13.13
N ARG A 203 0.77 -9.79 -11.83
CA ARG A 203 -0.45 -10.20 -11.10
C ARG A 203 -0.87 -9.11 -10.13
N ILE A 204 -2.18 -8.91 -9.97
CA ILE A 204 -2.78 -8.02 -8.98
C ILE A 204 -3.97 -8.73 -8.34
N TYR A 205 -3.78 -9.37 -7.19
CA TYR A 205 -4.78 -10.21 -6.55
C TYR A 205 -5.31 -9.57 -5.26
N PHE A 206 -6.62 -9.72 -5.03
CA PHE A 206 -7.31 -9.23 -3.85
C PHE A 206 -7.90 -10.39 -3.07
N ASP A 207 -7.40 -10.66 -1.87
CA ASP A 207 -7.97 -11.62 -0.92
C ASP A 207 -8.84 -10.89 0.10
N LEU A 208 -10.14 -10.83 -0.20
CA LEU A 208 -11.11 -10.13 0.65
C LEU A 208 -11.31 -10.83 2.00
N HIS A 209 -11.05 -12.14 2.09
CA HIS A 209 -11.14 -12.89 3.35
C HIS A 209 -9.91 -12.70 4.22
N GLY A 210 -8.73 -12.63 3.61
CA GLY A 210 -7.47 -12.36 4.29
C GLY A 210 -7.18 -10.88 4.54
N ASN A 211 -8.10 -9.98 4.18
CA ASN A 211 -7.91 -8.52 4.18
C ASN A 211 -6.61 -8.09 3.50
N SER A 212 -6.26 -8.74 2.38
CA SER A 212 -4.97 -8.54 1.73
C SER A 212 -5.08 -8.25 0.23
N ALA A 213 -4.09 -7.51 -0.27
CA ALA A 213 -3.85 -7.35 -1.70
C ALA A 213 -2.38 -7.63 -2.00
N LEU A 214 -2.15 -8.37 -3.08
CA LEU A 214 -0.84 -8.80 -3.52
C LEU A 214 -0.62 -8.36 -4.96
N SER A 215 0.53 -7.77 -5.26
CA SER A 215 0.91 -7.41 -6.63
C SER A 215 2.39 -7.67 -6.92
N VAL A 216 2.67 -8.08 -8.16
CA VAL A 216 4.04 -8.38 -8.61
C VAL A 216 4.25 -7.94 -10.05
N ASN A 217 5.49 -7.55 -10.38
CA ASN A 217 5.92 -7.12 -11.72
C ASN A 217 5.12 -5.92 -12.27
N THR A 218 4.82 -4.95 -11.40
CA THR A 218 4.12 -3.69 -11.74
C THR A 218 4.66 -2.57 -10.87
N GLN A 219 4.63 -1.33 -11.37
CA GLN A 219 4.92 -0.11 -10.61
C GLN A 219 3.77 0.88 -10.65
N TYR A 220 2.83 0.71 -11.58
CA TYR A 220 1.68 1.60 -11.75
C TYR A 220 0.95 1.84 -10.42
N ALA A 221 0.84 3.11 -10.02
CA ALA A 221 0.34 3.49 -8.70
C ALA A 221 -1.02 2.87 -8.33
N GLY A 222 -1.91 2.64 -9.31
CA GLY A 222 -3.21 1.99 -9.06
C GLY A 222 -3.14 0.52 -8.66
N ASN A 223 -2.00 -0.13 -8.89
CA ASN A 223 -1.70 -1.55 -8.63
C ASN A 223 -0.69 -1.73 -7.48
N THR A 224 -0.01 -0.67 -7.06
CA THR A 224 1.13 -0.73 -6.11
C THR A 224 0.92 0.09 -4.85
N VAL A 225 0.19 1.21 -4.92
CA VAL A 225 -0.18 2.01 -3.74
C VAL A 225 -1.37 1.33 -3.06
N GLY A 226 -1.07 0.57 -2.01
CA GLY A 226 -1.97 -0.24 -1.20
C GLY A 226 -3.14 0.54 -0.64
N LEU A 227 -2.90 1.68 0.01
CA LEU A 227 -3.95 2.36 0.75
C LEU A 227 -4.96 3.12 -0.14
N LYS A 228 -4.78 3.07 -1.46
CA LYS A 228 -5.64 3.73 -2.45
C LYS A 228 -6.71 2.79 -3.00
N LYS A 229 -6.63 2.45 -4.29
CA LYS A 229 -7.62 1.62 -4.99
C LYS A 229 -7.60 0.16 -4.52
N MET A 230 -6.51 -0.28 -3.89
CA MET A 230 -6.40 -1.63 -3.37
C MET A 230 -7.16 -1.77 -2.06
N ALA A 231 -6.89 -0.90 -1.08
CA ALA A 231 -7.66 -0.80 0.15
C ALA A 231 -9.16 -0.64 -0.13
N PHE A 232 -9.55 0.22 -1.07
CA PHE A 232 -10.96 0.46 -1.38
C PHE A 232 -11.78 -0.82 -1.64
N ARG A 233 -11.21 -1.80 -2.33
CA ARG A 233 -11.91 -3.08 -2.59
C ARG A 233 -12.10 -3.92 -1.34
N ILE A 234 -11.08 -3.94 -0.47
CA ILE A 234 -11.11 -4.67 0.79
C ILE A 234 -12.08 -3.97 1.76
N THR A 235 -12.05 -2.64 1.80
CA THR A 235 -12.90 -1.84 2.69
C THR A 235 -14.37 -1.91 2.31
N ILE A 236 -14.73 -2.05 1.03
CA ILE A 236 -16.13 -2.33 0.62
C ILE A 236 -16.63 -3.63 1.26
N ALA A 237 -15.82 -4.70 1.20
CA ALA A 237 -16.20 -5.99 1.78
C ALA A 237 -16.31 -5.91 3.31
N ARG A 238 -15.39 -5.21 3.98
CA ARG A 238 -15.46 -4.96 5.44
C ARG A 238 -16.68 -4.14 5.81
N ALA A 239 -16.93 -3.04 5.11
CA ALA A 239 -18.06 -2.14 5.35
C ALA A 239 -19.41 -2.87 5.30
N LEU A 240 -19.57 -3.79 4.34
CA LEU A 240 -20.75 -4.66 4.25
C LEU A 240 -20.95 -5.53 5.50
N ASN A 241 -19.87 -6.09 6.06
CA ASN A 241 -19.93 -6.97 7.23
C ASN A 241 -20.05 -6.19 8.56
N GLU A 242 -19.47 -5.00 8.62
CA GLU A 242 -19.35 -4.19 9.84
C GLU A 242 -20.44 -3.10 9.95
N GLY A 243 -21.28 -2.91 8.92
CA GLY A 243 -22.44 -2.01 8.97
C GLY A 243 -22.11 -0.53 8.72
N TRP A 244 -21.09 -0.24 7.92
CA TRP A 244 -20.74 1.13 7.48
C TRP A 244 -20.60 1.20 5.96
N LEU A 245 -20.21 2.36 5.41
CA LEU A 245 -20.11 2.58 3.96
C LEU A 245 -18.69 2.96 3.56
N SER A 246 -18.14 2.24 2.56
CA SER A 246 -16.90 2.60 1.90
C SER A 246 -17.21 3.02 0.47
N GLU A 247 -17.19 4.33 0.21
CA GLU A 247 -17.70 4.92 -1.03
C GLU A 247 -16.64 5.70 -1.81
N HIS A 248 -16.76 5.70 -3.13
CA HIS A 248 -15.95 6.55 -4.01
C HIS A 248 -16.63 7.93 -4.13
N MET A 249 -16.47 8.75 -3.10
CA MET A 249 -17.09 10.08 -3.01
C MET A 249 -16.11 11.15 -2.53
N PHE A 250 -16.29 12.38 -3.00
CA PHE A 250 -15.65 13.53 -2.39
C PHE A 250 -16.43 13.96 -1.14
N LEU A 251 -15.76 14.60 -0.19
CA LEU A 251 -16.38 15.30 0.93
C LEU A 251 -16.16 16.81 0.77
N MET A 252 -17.22 17.60 0.88
CA MET A 252 -17.16 19.06 0.73
C MET A 252 -17.86 19.74 1.90
N GLY A 253 -17.15 20.67 2.55
CA GLY A 253 -17.75 21.60 3.51
C GLY A 253 -18.19 22.88 2.81
N VAL A 254 -19.47 23.25 2.95
CA VAL A 254 -20.07 24.46 2.40
C VAL A 254 -20.40 25.42 3.55
N ASN A 255 -19.74 26.58 3.55
CA ASN A 255 -19.97 27.64 4.53
C ASN A 255 -21.22 28.44 4.15
N GLY A 256 -22.21 28.42 5.01
CA GLY A 256 -23.44 29.20 4.90
C GLY A 256 -23.40 30.49 5.72
N LYS A 257 -24.52 31.22 5.70
CA LYS A 257 -24.73 32.37 6.59
C LYS A 257 -24.65 31.95 8.06
N ASP A 258 -24.32 32.91 8.91
CA ASP A 258 -24.28 32.76 10.37
C ASP A 258 -23.33 31.66 10.87
N GLY A 259 -22.24 31.43 10.14
CA GLY A 259 -21.19 30.47 10.53
C GLY A 259 -21.58 28.99 10.38
N ARG A 260 -22.75 28.69 9.80
CA ARG A 260 -23.19 27.31 9.57
C ARG A 260 -22.32 26.62 8.53
N VAL A 261 -21.79 25.44 8.84
CA VAL A 261 -21.08 24.57 7.88
C VAL A 261 -21.97 23.37 7.54
N SER A 262 -22.17 23.10 6.25
CA SER A 262 -22.87 21.90 5.77
C SER A 262 -21.91 20.98 5.04
N TYR A 263 -21.90 19.70 5.38
CA TYR A 263 -21.07 18.71 4.70
C TYR A 263 -21.90 17.96 3.66
N MET A 264 -21.37 17.88 2.45
CA MET A 264 -21.97 17.18 1.33
C MET A 264 -20.99 16.12 0.83
N THR A 265 -21.55 14.99 0.39
CA THR A 265 -20.82 13.93 -0.29
C THR A 265 -21.40 13.72 -1.67
N GLY A 266 -20.58 13.33 -2.64
CA GLY A 266 -21.03 13.06 -3.99
C GLY A 266 -20.08 12.16 -4.76
N SER A 267 -20.62 11.38 -5.70
CA SER A 267 -19.87 10.46 -6.55
C SER A 267 -20.05 10.84 -8.02
N PHE A 268 -18.95 10.83 -8.79
CA PHE A 268 -18.98 11.00 -10.23
C PHE A 268 -18.18 9.86 -10.89
N PRO A 269 -18.64 9.32 -12.03
CA PRO A 269 -17.82 8.39 -12.80
C PRO A 269 -16.66 9.12 -13.48
N PHE A 270 -15.54 8.42 -13.64
CA PHE A 270 -14.33 8.92 -14.27
C PHE A 270 -14.61 9.54 -15.66
N GLY A 271 -14.01 10.70 -15.93
CA GLY A 271 -14.18 11.46 -17.18
C GLY A 271 -15.26 12.55 -17.14
N LEU A 272 -16.07 12.60 -16.08
CA LEU A 272 -16.96 13.73 -15.80
C LEU A 272 -16.31 14.66 -14.77
N ARG A 273 -15.66 15.74 -15.23
CA ARG A 273 -15.20 16.95 -14.50
C ARG A 273 -15.15 16.89 -12.94
N GLU A 274 -14.50 15.89 -12.35
CA GLU A 274 -14.25 15.83 -10.90
C GLU A 274 -13.39 17.04 -10.47
N ASP A 275 -12.41 17.39 -11.29
CA ASP A 275 -11.36 18.36 -10.94
C ASP A 275 -11.84 19.82 -10.96
N ILE A 276 -12.81 20.16 -11.81
CA ILE A 276 -13.26 21.54 -12.04
C ILE A 276 -14.12 22.08 -10.89
N ASN A 277 -14.88 21.22 -10.19
CA ASN A 277 -15.70 21.67 -9.06
C ASN A 277 -14.93 21.65 -7.72
N LEU A 278 -13.90 20.80 -7.58
CA LEU A 278 -13.10 20.70 -6.35
C LEU A 278 -12.00 21.76 -6.25
N HIS A 279 -11.49 22.31 -7.37
CA HIS A 279 -10.49 23.39 -7.34
C HIS A 279 -10.97 24.68 -6.66
N CYS A 280 -12.28 24.95 -6.61
CA CYS A 280 -12.81 26.08 -5.85
C CYS A 280 -12.78 25.86 -4.32
N ALA A 281 -12.76 24.61 -3.84
CA ALA A 281 -12.80 24.29 -2.41
C ALA A 281 -11.41 24.20 -1.74
N PHE A 282 -10.34 24.01 -2.51
CA PHE A 282 -8.97 23.82 -2.01
C PHE A 282 -8.10 25.09 -2.00
N ARG A 283 -8.68 26.31 -2.01
CA ARG A 283 -7.90 27.51 -1.67
C ARG A 283 -7.57 27.50 -0.16
N LYS A 284 -6.28 27.48 0.12
CA LYS A 284 -5.50 27.40 1.38
C LYS A 284 -5.87 28.35 2.55
N THR A 285 -7.10 28.83 2.68
CA THR A 285 -7.49 29.81 3.71
C THR A 285 -8.48 29.31 4.77
N CYS A 286 -8.94 28.06 4.71
CA CYS A 286 -9.97 27.57 5.65
C CYS A 286 -9.46 26.66 6.79
N TRP A 287 -8.15 26.53 6.97
CA TRP A 287 -7.58 25.92 8.18
C TRP A 287 -6.66 26.94 8.86
N ARG A 288 -7.28 27.85 9.61
CA ARG A 288 -6.70 28.58 10.73
C ARG A 288 -7.68 28.51 11.88
#